data_AF-A0A5E4T734-F1
#
_entry.id   AF-A0A5E4T734-F1
#
_cell.length_a   1.000
_cell.length_b   1.000
_cell.length_c   1.000
_cell.angle_alpha   90.00
_cell.angle_beta   90.00
_cell.angle_gamma   90.00
#
_symmetry.space_group_name_H-M   'P 1'
#
loop_
_entity.id
_entity.type
_entity.pdbx_description
1 polymer ?
#
loop_
_entity_poly.entity_id
_entity_poly.type
_entity_poly.pdbx_seq_one_letter_code
_entity_poly.pdbx_strand_id
1 'polypeptide(L)'
;MSALMHLLETIHDDCNGITDSQKLFQQIDSFSKRIGFEFCSYGFRHHRTATQSEVRVFDSYPAGWMAHYSQKGFLEIDPTVVVGGHSERLLSWRDPSLPRADELWRDAGDFGLNHGVARSSWGPYGEFGLLSF
;
A
#
# COMPACT_ATOMS: atom_id res chain seq x y z
N MET A 1 7.77 25.35 -14.12
CA MET A 1 8.00 24.19 -13.22
C MET A 1 7.37 22.96 -13.85
N SER A 2 8.02 21.80 -13.78
CA SER A 2 7.51 20.56 -14.39
C SER A 2 6.20 20.11 -13.70
N ALA A 3 5.26 19.53 -14.45
CA ALA A 3 4.00 19.01 -13.91
C ALA A 3 4.22 18.02 -12.75
N LEU A 4 5.33 17.28 -12.77
CA LEU A 4 5.74 16.38 -11.69
C LEU A 4 6.08 17.12 -10.39
N MET A 5 6.80 18.25 -10.45
CA MET A 5 7.13 19.02 -9.25
C MET A 5 5.87 19.59 -8.61
N HIS A 6 4.97 20.14 -9.42
CA HIS A 6 3.68 20.63 -8.93
C HIS A 6 2.90 19.52 -8.24
N LEU A 7 2.89 18.32 -8.80
CA LEU A 7 2.19 17.17 -8.22
C LEU A 7 2.75 16.79 -6.84
N LEU A 8 4.08 16.79 -6.69
CA LEU A 8 4.78 16.51 -5.44
C LEU A 8 4.57 17.59 -4.37
N GLU A 9 4.62 18.86 -4.77
CA GLU A 9 4.36 19.98 -3.87
C GLU A 9 2.92 19.94 -3.35
N THR A 10 1.96 19.68 -4.24
CA THR A 10 0.54 19.63 -3.85
C THR A 10 0.27 18.53 -2.82
N ILE A 11 0.78 17.31 -3.02
CA ILE A 11 0.53 16.23 -2.05
C ILE A 11 1.24 16.46 -0.72
N HIS A 12 2.40 17.13 -0.75
CA HIS A 12 3.08 17.53 0.48
C HIS A 12 2.22 18.53 1.27
N ASP A 13 1.73 19.57 0.60
CA ASP A 13 0.90 20.61 1.21
C ASP A 13 -0.44 20.06 1.70
N ASP A 14 -1.11 19.22 0.90
CA ASP A 14 -2.39 18.58 1.25
C ASP A 14 -2.27 17.70 2.50
N CYS A 15 -1.10 17.06 2.71
CA CYS A 15 -0.83 16.21 3.87
C CYS A 15 -0.32 17.00 5.09
N ASN A 16 0.19 18.22 4.89
CA ASN A 16 0.92 18.94 5.93
C ASN A 16 0.01 19.32 7.13
N GLY A 17 0.50 19.10 8.34
CA GLY A 17 -0.22 19.40 9.58
C GLY A 17 -1.37 18.44 9.93
N ILE A 18 -1.62 17.39 9.14
CA ILE A 18 -2.61 16.37 9.48
C ILE A 18 -2.05 15.42 10.55
N THR A 19 -2.73 15.35 11.69
CA THR A 19 -2.34 14.49 12.83
C THR A 19 -3.23 13.25 13.00
N ASP A 20 -4.29 13.14 12.19
CA ASP A 20 -5.22 12.01 12.18
C ASP A 20 -4.90 11.08 11.01
N SER A 21 -4.61 9.82 11.30
CA SER A 21 -4.17 8.84 10.30
C SER A 21 -5.22 8.54 9.24
N GLN A 22 -6.51 8.55 9.60
CA GLN A 22 -7.60 8.33 8.65
C GLN A 22 -7.73 9.51 7.68
N LYS A 23 -7.66 10.75 8.19
CA LYS A 23 -7.68 11.96 7.36
C LYS A 23 -6.47 12.03 6.45
N LEU A 24 -5.29 11.62 6.94
CA LEU A 24 -4.08 11.56 6.12
C LEU A 24 -4.26 10.58 4.96
N PHE A 25 -4.76 9.37 5.25
CA PHE A 25 -5.05 8.39 4.21
C PHE A 25 -6.07 8.90 3.18
N GLN A 26 -7.10 9.64 3.60
CA GLN A 26 -8.07 10.24 2.67
C GLN A 26 -7.44 11.22 1.67
N GLN A 27 -6.39 11.96 2.07
CA GLN A 27 -5.64 12.81 1.13
C GLN A 27 -4.85 11.98 0.13
N ILE A 28 -4.22 10.89 0.60
CA ILE A 28 -3.48 9.96 -0.25
C ILE A 28 -4.42 9.26 -1.26
N ASP A 29 -5.60 8.83 -0.84
CA ASP A 29 -6.63 8.24 -1.71
C ASP A 29 -7.19 9.27 -2.72
N SER A 30 -7.35 10.53 -2.32
CA SER A 30 -7.74 11.59 -3.25
C SER A 30 -6.64 11.85 -4.28
N PHE A 31 -5.38 11.77 -3.86
CA PHE A 31 -4.22 11.90 -4.73
C PHE A 31 -4.07 10.72 -5.69
N SER A 32 -4.27 9.48 -5.25
CA SER A 32 -4.19 8.29 -6.11
C SER A 32 -5.15 8.41 -7.30
N LYS A 33 -6.36 8.91 -7.06
CA LYS A 33 -7.36 9.20 -8.10
C LYS A 33 -6.89 10.27 -9.09
N ARG A 34 -6.22 11.32 -8.62
CA ARG A 34 -5.64 12.36 -9.48
C ARG A 34 -4.52 11.86 -10.39
N ILE A 35 -3.77 10.85 -9.94
CA ILE A 35 -2.69 10.22 -10.74
C ILE A 35 -3.16 9.00 -11.55
N GLY A 36 -4.46 8.69 -11.53
CA GLY A 36 -5.09 7.70 -12.40
C GLY A 36 -5.31 6.31 -11.79
N PHE A 37 -5.14 6.14 -10.48
CA PHE A 37 -5.48 4.90 -9.78
C PHE A 37 -6.85 4.99 -9.13
N GLU A 38 -7.64 3.93 -9.24
CA GLU A 38 -9.00 3.89 -8.68
C GLU A 38 -9.00 3.64 -7.18
N PHE A 39 -8.04 2.84 -6.71
CA PHE A 39 -7.91 2.41 -5.33
C PHE A 39 -6.52 2.73 -4.77
N CYS A 40 -6.42 2.67 -3.45
CA CYS A 40 -5.17 2.84 -2.74
C CYS A 40 -5.24 2.05 -1.44
N SER A 41 -4.10 1.58 -0.95
CA SER A 41 -3.97 1.05 0.39
C SER A 41 -2.64 1.44 1.02
N TYR A 42 -2.65 1.68 2.33
CA TYR A 42 -1.45 1.81 3.13
C TYR A 42 -1.48 0.80 4.27
N GLY A 43 -0.58 -0.19 4.19
CA GLY A 43 -0.31 -1.14 5.25
C GLY A 43 0.81 -0.62 6.15
N PHE A 44 0.63 -0.75 7.46
CA PHE A 44 1.57 -0.31 8.48
C PHE A 44 1.78 -1.42 9.51
N ARG A 45 3.03 -1.83 9.71
CA ARG A 45 3.42 -2.83 10.72
C ARG A 45 4.42 -2.20 11.69
N HIS A 46 4.13 -2.30 12.98
CA HIS A 46 5.05 -1.87 14.03
C HIS A 46 5.18 -2.95 15.11
N HIS A 47 6.32 -2.94 15.80
CA HIS A 47 6.56 -3.82 16.94
C HIS A 47 5.93 -3.24 18.21
N ARG A 48 5.08 -4.02 18.87
CA ARG A 48 4.57 -3.69 20.22
C ARG A 48 5.52 -4.18 21.29
N THR A 49 6.15 -5.34 21.06
CA THR A 49 7.18 -5.95 21.90
C THR A 49 8.20 -6.65 20.99
N ALA A 50 9.25 -7.24 21.58
CA ALA A 50 10.28 -7.97 20.84
C ALA A 50 9.73 -9.14 19.98
N THR A 51 8.57 -9.70 20.32
CA THR A 51 7.98 -10.86 19.63
C THR A 51 6.60 -10.59 19.03
N GLN A 52 5.95 -9.47 19.37
CA GLN A 52 4.61 -9.15 18.88
C GLN A 52 4.67 -7.92 17.98
N SER A 53 4.11 -8.07 16.78
CA SER A 53 3.86 -6.96 15.85
C SER A 53 2.36 -6.75 15.68
N GLU A 54 1.98 -5.51 15.39
CA GLU A 54 0.61 -5.13 15.04
C GLU A 54 0.62 -4.57 13.62
N VAL A 55 -0.32 -5.05 12.80
CA VAL A 55 -0.56 -4.58 11.44
C VAL A 55 -1.84 -3.77 11.42
N ARG A 56 -1.79 -2.58 10.83
CA ARG A 56 -2.94 -1.76 10.48
C ARG A 56 -2.96 -1.53 8.99
N VAL A 57 -4.14 -1.53 8.40
CA VAL A 57 -4.33 -1.25 6.98
C VAL A 57 -5.38 -0.16 6.85
N PHE A 58 -5.09 0.80 5.99
CA PHE A 58 -6.06 1.76 5.46
C PHE A 58 -6.21 1.43 3.98
N ASP A 59 -7.43 1.33 3.48
CA ASP A 59 -7.66 1.01 2.08
C ASP A 59 -8.93 1.68 1.56
N SER A 60 -8.98 1.86 0.24
CA SER A 60 -10.18 2.25 -0.48
C SER A 60 -10.70 1.11 -1.38
N TYR A 61 -10.19 -0.12 -1.19
CA TYR A 61 -10.52 -1.25 -2.05
C TYR A 61 -12.01 -1.61 -2.02
N PRO A 62 -12.50 -2.31 -3.06
CA PRO A 62 -13.88 -2.80 -3.09
C PRO A 62 -14.25 -3.60 -1.86
N ALA A 63 -15.50 -3.40 -1.41
CA ALA A 63 -16.02 -4.05 -0.22
C ALA A 63 -15.83 -5.57 -0.27
N GLY A 64 -15.33 -6.13 0.82
CA GLY A 64 -15.07 -7.57 0.95
C GLY A 64 -13.66 -8.01 0.54
N TRP A 65 -12.92 -7.21 -0.24
CA TRP A 65 -11.57 -7.60 -0.68
C TRP A 65 -10.63 -7.85 0.50
N MET A 66 -10.52 -6.90 1.44
CA MET A 66 -9.63 -7.06 2.59
C MET A 66 -10.05 -8.18 3.54
N ALA A 67 -11.34 -8.49 3.61
CA ALA A 67 -11.83 -9.64 4.37
C ALA A 67 -11.39 -10.96 3.72
N HIS A 68 -11.53 -11.06 2.40
CA HIS A 68 -11.06 -12.21 1.61
C HIS A 68 -9.54 -12.36 1.70
N TYR A 69 -8.80 -11.26 1.54
CA TYR A 69 -7.34 -11.21 1.66
C TYR A 69 -6.85 -11.75 3.00
N SER A 70 -7.51 -11.33 4.09
CA SER A 70 -7.22 -11.81 5.44
C SER A 70 -7.57 -13.30 5.61
N GLN A 71 -8.76 -13.73 5.16
CA GLN A 71 -9.22 -15.11 5.27
C GLN A 71 -8.31 -16.10 4.53
N LYS A 72 -7.75 -15.69 3.39
CA LYS A 72 -6.83 -16.47 2.59
C LYS A 72 -5.39 -16.47 3.10
N GLY A 73 -5.08 -15.65 4.11
CA GLY A 73 -3.70 -15.51 4.61
C GLY A 73 -2.76 -14.85 3.61
N PHE A 74 -3.28 -14.03 2.69
CA PHE A 74 -2.48 -13.47 1.61
C PHE A 74 -1.37 -12.55 2.09
N LEU A 75 -1.49 -11.95 3.27
CA LEU A 75 -0.43 -11.14 3.87
C LEU A 75 0.93 -11.85 3.93
N GLU A 76 0.94 -13.17 4.15
CA GLU A 76 2.17 -13.95 4.30
C GLU A 76 2.84 -14.28 2.96
N ILE A 77 2.06 -14.31 1.87
CA ILE A 77 2.53 -14.71 0.54
C ILE A 77 2.53 -13.56 -0.47
N ASP A 78 1.99 -12.40 -0.10
CA ASP A 78 1.93 -11.22 -0.96
C ASP A 78 3.36 -10.81 -1.33
N PRO A 79 3.74 -10.92 -2.61
CA PRO A 79 5.11 -10.67 -3.02
C PRO A 79 5.49 -9.20 -2.84
N THR A 80 4.53 -8.27 -2.83
CA THR A 80 4.78 -6.85 -2.57
C THR A 80 5.16 -6.61 -1.11
N VAL A 81 4.55 -7.34 -0.18
CA VAL A 81 4.88 -7.30 1.25
C VAL A 81 6.23 -7.98 1.51
N VAL A 82 6.44 -9.18 0.96
CA VAL A 82 7.67 -9.96 1.15
C VAL A 82 8.88 -9.22 0.59
N VAL A 83 8.82 -8.76 -0.66
CA VAL A 83 9.95 -8.06 -1.30
C VAL A 83 10.08 -6.63 -0.76
N GLY A 84 8.96 -5.95 -0.50
CA GLY A 84 8.96 -4.60 0.07
C GLY A 84 9.62 -4.54 1.45
N GLY A 85 9.51 -5.62 2.24
CA GLY A 85 10.21 -5.79 3.52
C GLY A 85 11.74 -5.79 3.43
N HIS A 86 12.30 -5.84 2.22
CA HIS A 86 13.76 -5.85 2.00
C HIS A 86 14.21 -4.84 0.93
N SER A 87 13.29 -4.06 0.36
CA SER A 87 13.58 -3.13 -0.73
C SER A 87 12.61 -1.95 -0.77
N GLU A 88 13.13 -0.74 -0.96
CA GLU A 88 12.35 0.51 -1.12
C GLU A 88 12.06 0.86 -2.60
N ARG A 89 12.38 -0.05 -3.54
CA ARG A 89 12.10 0.17 -4.96
C ARG A 89 10.59 0.17 -5.20
N LEU A 90 10.16 0.86 -6.25
CA LEU A 90 8.80 0.73 -6.76
C LEU A 90 8.62 -0.68 -7.34
N LEU A 91 7.62 -1.41 -6.84
CA LEU A 91 7.27 -2.76 -7.26
C LEU A 91 6.03 -2.68 -8.16
N SER A 92 6.13 -3.16 -9.39
CA SER A 92 4.92 -3.40 -10.19
C SER A 92 4.29 -4.70 -9.73
N TRP A 93 2.97 -4.71 -9.56
CA TRP A 93 2.24 -5.96 -9.33
C TRP A 93 2.51 -6.91 -10.50
N ARG A 94 2.62 -8.21 -10.19
CA ARG A 94 2.90 -9.28 -11.17
C ARG A 94 4.22 -9.11 -11.95
N ASP A 95 5.16 -8.29 -11.46
CA ASP A 95 6.53 -8.23 -11.99
C ASP A 95 7.14 -9.65 -11.95
N PRO A 96 7.65 -10.19 -13.08
CA PRO A 96 8.19 -11.55 -13.16
C PRO A 96 9.37 -11.82 -12.22
N SER A 97 10.03 -10.77 -11.70
CA SER A 97 11.10 -10.88 -10.70
C SER A 97 10.58 -11.15 -9.29
N LEU A 98 9.29 -11.00 -9.05
CA LEU A 98 8.65 -11.23 -7.77
C LEU A 98 8.30 -12.72 -7.57
N PRO A 99 8.20 -13.19 -6.32
CA PRO A 99 7.63 -14.49 -6.02
C PRO A 99 6.25 -14.66 -6.66
N ARG A 100 5.94 -15.88 -7.12
CA ARG A 100 4.64 -16.19 -7.71
C ARG A 100 3.56 -16.18 -6.62
N ALA A 101 2.44 -15.53 -6.94
CA ALA A 101 1.26 -15.47 -6.09
C ALA A 101 -0.01 -15.47 -6.97
N ASP A 102 -0.11 -16.48 -7.84
CA ASP A 102 -1.13 -16.54 -8.89
C ASP A 102 -2.56 -16.52 -8.32
N GLU A 103 -2.79 -17.17 -7.16
CA GLU A 103 -4.08 -17.15 -6.47
C GLU A 103 -4.44 -15.75 -5.99
N LEU A 104 -3.53 -15.06 -5.29
CA LEU A 104 -3.73 -13.67 -4.84
C LEU A 104 -4.12 -12.77 -6.02
N TRP A 105 -3.38 -12.86 -7.13
CA TRP A 105 -3.60 -11.99 -8.28
C TRP A 105 -4.87 -12.27 -9.05
N ARG A 106 -5.25 -13.55 -9.16
CA ARG A 106 -6.52 -13.94 -9.77
C ARG A 106 -7.68 -13.43 -8.92
N ASP A 107 -7.64 -13.73 -7.62
CA ASP A 107 -8.70 -13.34 -6.68
C ASP A 107 -8.79 -11.80 -6.60
N ALA A 108 -7.67 -11.07 -6.60
CA ALA A 108 -7.65 -9.60 -6.71
C ALA A 108 -8.37 -9.10 -7.97
N GLY A 109 -8.13 -9.77 -9.10
CA GLY A 109 -8.80 -9.48 -10.38
C GLY A 109 -10.32 -9.67 -10.33
N ASP A 110 -10.81 -10.67 -9.59
CA ASP A 110 -12.26 -10.90 -9.39
C ASP A 110 -12.94 -9.75 -8.65
N PHE A 111 -12.18 -9.00 -7.85
CA PHE A 111 -12.63 -7.75 -7.19
C PHE A 111 -12.34 -6.49 -8.02
N GLY A 112 -11.77 -6.61 -9.22
CA GLY A 112 -11.42 -5.48 -10.09
C GLY A 112 -10.00 -4.92 -9.90
N LEU A 113 -9.19 -5.50 -9.01
CA LEU A 113 -7.82 -5.07 -8.72
C LEU A 113 -6.82 -5.75 -9.67
N ASN A 114 -6.72 -5.21 -10.88
CA ASN A 114 -6.01 -5.86 -11.98
C ASN A 114 -4.54 -5.46 -12.12
N HIS A 115 -4.24 -4.21 -11.78
CA HIS A 115 -2.93 -3.60 -11.93
C HIS A 115 -2.68 -2.69 -10.75
N GLY A 116 -1.42 -2.60 -10.35
CA GLY A 116 -1.02 -1.71 -9.28
C GLY A 116 0.49 -1.62 -9.14
N VAL A 117 0.90 -0.68 -8.31
CA VAL A 117 2.29 -0.52 -7.88
C VAL A 117 2.35 -0.42 -6.38
N ALA A 118 3.42 -0.92 -5.78
CA ALA A 118 3.65 -0.86 -4.35
C ALA A 118 5.03 -0.26 -4.05
N ARG A 119 5.13 0.56 -3.02
CA ARG A 119 6.40 1.10 -2.52
C ARG A 119 6.42 1.03 -1.00
N SER A 120 7.50 0.48 -0.47
CA SER A 120 7.71 0.43 0.97
C SER A 120 8.35 1.72 1.50
N SER A 121 8.20 1.91 2.80
CA SER A 121 8.85 2.97 3.58
C SER A 121 9.18 2.45 4.96
N TRP A 122 10.28 2.91 5.54
CA TRP A 122 10.69 2.54 6.90
C TRP A 122 10.65 3.73 7.84
N GLY A 123 10.05 3.53 9.01
CA GLY A 123 10.02 4.49 10.10
C GLY A 123 11.33 4.47 10.92
N PRO A 124 11.60 5.53 11.69
CA PRO A 124 12.82 5.66 12.48
C PRO A 124 12.93 4.62 13.61
N TYR A 125 11.84 3.94 14.00
CA TYR A 125 11.83 2.91 15.03
C TYR A 125 11.64 1.50 14.45
N GLY A 126 11.89 1.31 13.16
CA GLY A 126 11.78 0.02 12.49
C GLY A 126 10.37 -0.34 12.08
N GLU A 127 9.46 0.63 12.01
CA GLU A 127 8.14 0.43 11.46
C GLU A 127 8.21 0.22 9.94
N PHE A 128 7.42 -0.73 9.44
CA PHE A 128 7.31 -1.01 8.02
C PHE A 128 6.00 -0.46 7.47
N GLY A 129 6.09 0.42 6.48
CA GLY A 129 4.95 0.90 5.70
C GLY A 129 5.00 0.34 4.28
N LEU A 130 3.83 0.07 3.71
CA LEU A 130 3.68 -0.29 2.30
C LEU A 130 2.50 0.48 1.72
N LEU A 131 2.80 1.39 0.79
CA LEU A 131 1.79 2.10 0.01
C LEU A 131 1.60 1.38 -1.31
N SER A 132 0.36 1.02 -1.63
CA SER A 132 -0.03 0.44 -2.91
C SER A 132 -1.12 1.27 -3.57
N PHE A 133 -0.99 1.47 -4.87
CA PHE A 133 -1.99 2.08 -5.76
C PHE A 133 -2.43 1.06 -6.79
#